data_AF-A0A2V6FVF1-F1
#
_entry.id   AF-A0A2V6FVF1-F1
#
_cell.length_a   1.000
_cell.length_b   1.000
_cell.length_c   1.000
_cell.angle_alpha   90.00
_cell.angle_beta   90.00
_cell.angle_gamma   90.00
#
_symmetry.space_group_name_H-M   'P 1'
#
loop_
_entity.id
_entity.type
_entity.pdbx_description
1 polymer ?
#
loop_
_entity_poly.entity_id
_entity_poly.type
_entity_poly.pdbx_seq_one_letter_code
_entity_poly.pdbx_strand_id
1 'polypeptide(L)'
;MKMQSNRQSHTASALVAVIITITILALLASSLVMNVNNRRMTLSQASAWQEAFAAAEAGVHQGIAQLELGLAQNSLPLAGPSPIAWSSPFPSGTITSTSTRVYLNHAGEGPAGASNSYADYTLTLNENTTQTIPRPYYCIVSVGTVGLPGGKSLSMDSADAVLRKLNLRTATRTATRTIEAWVRPVYTTQGPLKTDQPINLNNHNIFVDSFNSADPTRSVNGLPDALGLTGHLVANIGQFDAPNFNVPLAANISTNSPFANIGNATVYGDVLTNGGATDASGATVTNTSNVQGQIISDYYEPLEPIYAPQWSDATISNSVNNSKTYTGGTATSPVRYQVGTPASIGNIKLSGGKQVTFGFGTTRGAPDPTKNYIELYVTGDFTTRGSGTTDGSVVIVNGVNVKIYVAGDLNFSGNGLINYNNKASSLEIYGISPTDGTTQTFTLTGNSDFYGTVYAPGADLKLAGGGSSGEFIGSFTGKSAFLNGTTQIRYDEALAGSGRIASFKIAAWFEDVKKTGTFTGQLQF
;
A
#
# COMPACT_ATOMS: atom_id res chain seq x y z
N MET A 1 45.66 -50.12 -88.65
CA MET A 1 45.36 -50.26 -87.21
C MET A 1 45.57 -48.91 -86.54
N LYS A 2 44.49 -48.34 -85.94
CA LYS A 2 44.42 -47.25 -84.94
C LYS A 2 45.07 -45.90 -85.29
N MET A 3 44.52 -44.73 -85.00
CA MET A 3 43.21 -44.19 -84.58
C MET A 3 43.47 -42.68 -84.69
N GLN A 4 42.74 -41.95 -85.53
CA GLN A 4 42.72 -40.49 -85.42
C GLN A 4 41.89 -40.13 -84.18
N SER A 5 42.43 -39.31 -83.29
CA SER A 5 41.69 -38.74 -82.16
C SER A 5 41.94 -37.25 -82.06
N ASN A 6 40.82 -36.55 -82.14
CA ASN A 6 40.55 -35.12 -82.22
C ASN A 6 41.20 -34.30 -81.09
N ARG A 7 41.95 -33.24 -81.41
CA ARG A 7 42.22 -32.13 -80.46
C ARG A 7 41.17 -31.05 -80.67
N GLN A 8 40.09 -31.05 -79.88
CA GLN A 8 39.11 -29.95 -79.84
C GLN A 8 38.97 -29.36 -78.43
N SER A 9 39.08 -28.02 -78.38
CA SER A 9 38.63 -27.04 -77.37
C SER A 9 38.70 -27.37 -75.87
N HIS A 10 39.78 -26.96 -75.19
CA HIS A 10 39.84 -26.94 -73.71
C HIS A 10 39.51 -25.58 -73.07
N THR A 11 39.41 -24.49 -73.85
CA THR A 11 39.14 -23.13 -73.31
C THR A 11 37.65 -22.82 -73.12
N ALA A 12 36.76 -23.42 -73.92
CA ALA A 12 35.30 -23.25 -73.77
C ALA A 12 34.74 -23.91 -72.50
N SER A 13 35.32 -25.04 -72.07
CA SER A 13 34.89 -25.79 -70.88
C SER A 13 35.18 -25.02 -69.58
N ALA A 14 36.31 -24.32 -69.50
CA ALA A 14 36.69 -23.55 -68.31
C ALA A 14 35.78 -22.33 -68.08
N LEU A 15 35.42 -21.60 -69.14
CA LEU A 15 34.51 -20.44 -69.04
C LEU A 15 33.10 -20.88 -68.59
N VAL A 16 32.58 -21.97 -69.17
CA VAL A 16 31.28 -22.53 -68.81
C VAL A 16 31.27 -22.98 -67.35
N ALA A 17 32.35 -23.63 -66.88
CA ALA A 17 32.48 -24.00 -65.47
C ALA A 17 32.48 -22.79 -64.53
N VAL A 18 33.15 -21.69 -64.90
CA VAL A 18 33.17 -20.44 -64.11
C VAL A 18 31.80 -19.75 -64.09
N ILE A 19 31.07 -19.72 -65.20
CA ILE A 19 29.72 -19.14 -65.24
C ILE A 19 28.77 -19.97 -64.37
N ILE A 20 28.88 -21.29 -64.40
CA ILE A 20 28.07 -22.19 -63.56
C ILE A 20 28.40 -21.98 -62.07
N THR A 21 29.67 -21.83 -61.70
CA THR A 21 30.02 -21.59 -60.28
C THR A 21 29.57 -20.21 -59.80
N ILE A 22 29.70 -19.16 -60.62
CA ILE A 22 29.20 -17.81 -60.28
C ILE A 22 27.69 -17.81 -60.14
N THR A 23 26.95 -18.49 -61.02
CA THR A 23 25.49 -18.58 -60.92
C THR A 23 25.04 -19.34 -59.68
N ILE A 24 25.70 -20.45 -59.33
CA ILE A 24 25.44 -21.18 -58.08
C ILE A 24 25.73 -20.28 -56.86
N LEU A 25 26.87 -19.58 -56.85
CA LEU A 25 27.21 -18.66 -55.75
C LEU A 25 26.22 -17.50 -55.62
N ALA A 26 25.75 -16.94 -56.74
CA ALA A 26 24.74 -15.88 -56.74
C ALA A 26 23.39 -16.39 -56.20
N LEU A 27 22.96 -17.60 -56.56
CA LEU A 27 21.76 -18.22 -56.02
C LEU A 27 21.86 -18.47 -54.51
N LEU A 28 23.01 -18.98 -54.05
CA LEU A 28 23.27 -19.19 -52.62
C LEU A 28 23.30 -17.87 -51.85
N ALA A 29 23.95 -16.83 -52.39
CA ALA A 29 24.00 -15.51 -51.78
C ALA A 29 22.61 -14.86 -51.70
N SER A 30 21.81 -14.95 -52.77
CA SER A 30 20.44 -14.45 -52.79
C SER A 30 19.57 -15.16 -51.74
N SER A 31 19.68 -16.49 -51.64
CA SER A 31 18.96 -17.27 -50.65
C SER A 31 19.35 -16.89 -49.21
N LEU A 32 20.65 -16.72 -48.95
CA LEU A 32 21.15 -16.29 -47.64
C LEU A 32 20.62 -14.89 -47.26
N VAL A 33 20.68 -13.92 -48.18
CA VAL A 33 20.19 -12.56 -47.94
C VAL A 33 18.70 -12.56 -47.62
N MET A 34 17.88 -13.33 -48.35
CA MET A 34 16.45 -13.47 -48.05
C MET A 34 16.22 -14.06 -46.66
N ASN A 35 16.96 -15.12 -46.29
CA ASN A 35 16.80 -15.75 -44.97
C ASN A 35 17.22 -14.82 -43.83
N VAL A 36 18.36 -14.13 -43.98
CA VAL A 36 18.86 -13.16 -42.99
C VAL A 36 17.91 -11.98 -42.84
N ASN A 37 17.36 -11.47 -43.95
CA ASN A 37 16.43 -10.35 -43.91
C ASN A 37 15.10 -10.73 -43.23
N ASN A 38 14.56 -11.92 -43.55
CA ASN A 38 13.37 -12.44 -42.88
C ASN A 38 13.61 -12.61 -41.37
N ARG A 39 14.74 -13.20 -40.96
CA ARG A 39 15.11 -13.31 -39.55
C ARG A 39 15.25 -11.95 -38.87
N ARG A 40 15.92 -10.98 -39.51
CA ARG A 40 16.05 -9.61 -38.99
C ARG A 40 14.69 -8.95 -38.78
N MET A 41 13.75 -9.11 -39.71
CA MET A 41 12.40 -8.54 -39.59
C MET A 41 11.61 -9.17 -38.45
N THR A 42 11.63 -10.50 -38.32
CA THR A 42 10.96 -11.19 -37.20
C THR A 42 11.54 -10.77 -35.85
N LEU A 43 12.87 -10.66 -35.76
CA LEU A 43 13.54 -10.21 -34.54
C LEU A 43 13.22 -8.74 -34.20
N SER A 44 13.21 -7.85 -35.20
CA SER A 44 12.83 -6.43 -35.02
C SER A 44 11.37 -6.26 -34.57
N GLN A 45 10.46 -7.10 -35.08
CA GLN A 45 9.07 -7.10 -34.64
C GLN A 45 8.94 -7.59 -33.19
N ALA A 46 9.62 -8.69 -32.86
CA ALA A 46 9.63 -9.23 -31.50
C ALA A 46 10.22 -8.21 -30.51
N SER A 47 11.30 -7.51 -30.87
CA SER A 47 11.90 -6.48 -30.01
C SER A 47 10.97 -5.28 -29.82
N ALA A 48 10.35 -4.77 -30.89
CA ALA A 48 9.40 -3.67 -30.78
C ALA A 48 8.15 -4.04 -29.97
N TRP A 49 7.74 -5.30 -30.00
CA TRP A 49 6.63 -5.82 -29.17
C TRP A 49 7.00 -5.86 -27.69
N GLN A 50 8.20 -6.33 -27.36
CA GLN A 50 8.70 -6.33 -25.98
C GLN A 50 8.91 -4.91 -25.47
N GLU A 51 9.41 -4.01 -26.31
CA GLU A 51 9.60 -2.60 -25.96
C GLU A 51 8.24 -1.90 -25.74
N ALA A 52 7.23 -2.16 -26.58
CA ALA A 52 5.89 -1.61 -26.38
C ALA A 52 5.23 -2.13 -25.08
N PHE A 53 5.52 -3.36 -24.70
CA PHE A 53 5.06 -3.92 -23.43
C PHE A 53 5.74 -3.22 -22.24
N ALA A 54 7.07 -3.14 -22.23
CA ALA A 54 7.82 -2.43 -21.20
C ALA A 54 7.41 -0.94 -21.11
N ALA A 55 7.09 -0.32 -22.25
CA ALA A 55 6.53 1.03 -22.29
C ALA A 55 5.20 1.12 -21.55
N ALA A 56 4.28 0.18 -21.81
CA ALA A 56 3.00 0.13 -21.13
C ALA A 56 3.17 -0.07 -19.62
N GLU A 57 4.09 -0.95 -19.18
CA GLU A 57 4.41 -1.18 -17.76
C GLU A 57 4.93 0.10 -17.09
N ALA A 58 5.84 0.81 -17.76
CA ALA A 58 6.36 2.08 -17.28
C ALA A 58 5.23 3.11 -17.08
N GLY A 59 4.25 3.17 -18.00
CA GLY A 59 3.08 4.03 -17.83
C GLY A 59 2.20 3.65 -16.65
N VAL A 60 2.03 2.35 -16.34
CA VAL A 60 1.33 1.91 -15.12
C VAL A 60 2.09 2.35 -13.87
N HIS A 61 3.41 2.17 -13.84
CA HIS A 61 4.23 2.58 -12.71
C HIS A 61 4.16 4.09 -12.47
N GLN A 62 4.12 4.89 -13.55
CA GLN A 62 3.92 6.34 -13.46
C GLN A 62 2.52 6.69 -12.90
N GLY A 63 1.48 5.96 -13.31
CA GLY A 63 0.14 6.13 -12.75
C GLY A 63 0.08 5.82 -11.24
N ILE A 64 0.74 4.76 -10.79
CA ILE A 64 0.85 4.44 -9.35
C ILE A 64 1.64 5.53 -8.62
N ALA A 65 2.77 5.96 -9.18
CA ALA A 65 3.57 7.04 -8.59
C ALA A 65 2.76 8.34 -8.45
N GLN A 66 1.87 8.66 -9.40
CA GLN A 66 0.96 9.79 -9.27
C GLN A 66 -0.06 9.62 -8.14
N LEU A 67 -0.60 8.41 -7.94
CA LEU A 67 -1.47 8.12 -6.80
C LEU A 67 -0.75 8.34 -5.46
N GLU A 68 0.47 7.82 -5.35
CA GLU A 68 1.29 7.97 -4.14
C GLU A 68 1.69 9.44 -3.90
N LEU A 69 2.01 10.19 -4.96
CA LEU A 69 2.23 11.65 -4.85
C LEU A 69 0.97 12.38 -4.38
N GLY A 70 -0.20 12.01 -4.93
CA GLY A 70 -1.49 12.55 -4.50
C GLY A 70 -1.76 12.27 -3.02
N LEU A 71 -1.40 11.08 -2.55
CA LEU A 71 -1.48 10.68 -1.15
C LEU A 71 -0.55 11.50 -0.25
N ALA A 72 0.71 11.67 -0.65
CA ALA A 72 1.70 12.47 0.08
C ALA A 72 1.28 13.94 0.20
N GLN A 73 0.59 14.46 -0.81
CA GLN A 73 0.06 15.83 -0.84
C GLN A 73 -1.35 15.95 -0.22
N ASN A 74 -1.92 14.86 0.30
CA ASN A 74 -3.29 14.81 0.85
C ASN A 74 -4.35 15.37 -0.13
N SER A 75 -4.18 15.06 -1.42
CA SER A 75 -4.95 15.64 -2.53
C SER A 75 -5.76 14.60 -3.31
N LEU A 76 -6.01 13.44 -2.70
CA LEU A 76 -6.86 12.40 -3.28
C LEU A 76 -8.36 12.76 -3.13
N PRO A 77 -9.20 12.48 -4.13
CA PRO A 77 -8.85 11.97 -5.47
C PRO A 77 -8.15 13.05 -6.31
N LEU A 78 -7.20 12.67 -7.18
CA LEU A 78 -6.51 13.58 -8.11
C LEU A 78 -7.55 14.30 -9.01
N ALA A 79 -8.08 15.42 -8.54
CA ALA A 79 -9.00 16.27 -9.27
C ALA A 79 -8.19 17.35 -9.98
N GLY A 80 -7.84 17.12 -11.25
CA GLY A 80 -7.19 18.12 -12.08
C GLY A 80 -6.79 17.59 -13.46
N PRO A 81 -6.98 18.36 -14.55
CA PRO A 81 -6.72 17.92 -15.92
C PRO A 81 -5.24 17.98 -16.32
N SER A 82 -4.28 18.01 -15.39
CA SER A 82 -2.86 18.19 -15.73
C SER A 82 -1.96 17.62 -14.64
N PRO A 83 -0.78 17.03 -14.97
CA PRO A 83 0.29 16.94 -14.00
C PRO A 83 0.56 18.36 -13.48
N ILE A 84 0.69 18.50 -12.16
CA ILE A 84 0.78 19.76 -11.44
C ILE A 84 1.77 20.72 -12.14
N ALA A 85 1.23 21.72 -12.84
CA ALA A 85 1.82 23.06 -12.79
C ALA A 85 1.18 23.72 -11.56
N TRP A 86 2.01 24.12 -10.60
CA TRP A 86 1.60 24.80 -9.38
C TRP A 86 0.61 25.95 -9.68
N SER A 87 -0.64 25.87 -9.21
CA SER A 87 -1.41 26.96 -8.53
C SER A 87 -2.96 26.78 -8.54
N SER A 88 -3.50 26.39 -7.38
CA SER A 88 -4.83 26.80 -6.82
C SER A 88 -6.13 26.37 -7.56
N PRO A 89 -7.33 26.61 -6.98
CA PRO A 89 -8.11 25.62 -6.23
C PRO A 89 -9.40 25.16 -6.93
N PHE A 90 -9.94 24.05 -6.44
CA PHE A 90 -11.11 23.25 -6.88
C PHE A 90 -12.32 24.03 -7.42
N PRO A 91 -13.08 23.43 -8.36
CA PRO A 91 -14.33 22.78 -7.95
C PRO A 91 -14.68 21.44 -8.65
N SER A 92 -15.71 20.84 -8.09
CA SER A 92 -16.30 19.51 -8.25
C SER A 92 -16.60 18.95 -9.65
N GLY A 93 -16.56 17.62 -9.73
CA GLY A 93 -17.61 16.81 -10.35
C GLY A 93 -17.44 16.51 -11.83
N THR A 94 -16.60 15.52 -12.16
CA THR A 94 -16.70 14.58 -13.30
C THR A 94 -15.51 13.61 -13.18
N ILE A 95 -15.71 12.33 -13.53
CA ILE A 95 -14.66 11.31 -13.59
C ILE A 95 -13.62 11.78 -14.61
N THR A 96 -12.46 12.26 -14.15
CA THR A 96 -11.46 12.88 -15.02
C THR A 96 -10.40 11.84 -15.40
N SER A 97 -10.47 11.34 -16.64
CA SER A 97 -9.39 10.56 -17.25
C SER A 97 -8.27 11.53 -17.64
N THR A 98 -7.21 11.61 -16.85
CA THR A 98 -6.01 12.38 -17.20
C THR A 98 -5.10 11.51 -18.05
N SER A 99 -5.08 11.75 -19.37
CA SER A 99 -4.11 11.10 -20.25
C SER A 99 -2.77 11.83 -20.15
N THR A 100 -1.77 11.16 -19.58
CA THR A 100 -0.41 11.71 -19.49
C THR A 100 0.54 10.90 -20.36
N ARG A 101 1.32 11.61 -21.20
CA ARG A 101 2.33 11.01 -22.08
C ARG A 101 3.69 10.96 -21.38
N VAL A 102 4.29 9.78 -21.36
CA VAL A 102 5.64 9.53 -20.84
C VAL A 102 6.53 9.15 -22.01
N TYR A 103 7.58 9.93 -22.26
CA TYR A 103 8.58 9.62 -23.27
C TYR A 103 9.65 8.71 -22.69
N LEU A 104 10.04 7.67 -23.43
CA LEU A 104 11.07 6.75 -23.00
C LEU A 104 12.41 7.17 -23.59
N ASN A 105 13.39 7.42 -22.72
CA ASN A 105 14.79 7.55 -23.14
C ASN A 105 15.37 6.15 -23.30
N HIS A 106 15.58 5.70 -24.54
CA HIS A 106 16.22 4.41 -24.82
C HIS A 106 17.37 4.56 -25.82
N ALA A 107 18.42 3.76 -25.65
CA ALA A 107 19.58 3.70 -26.53
C ALA A 107 19.45 2.60 -27.62
N GLY A 108 18.22 2.34 -28.08
CA GLY A 108 17.91 1.27 -29.05
C GLY A 108 18.05 1.69 -30.52
N GLU A 109 17.84 0.74 -31.45
CA GLU A 109 17.87 0.95 -32.91
C GLU A 109 16.65 1.71 -33.46
N GLY A 110 16.22 2.76 -32.76
CA GLY A 110 15.35 3.78 -33.30
C GLY A 110 16.16 4.82 -34.09
N PRO A 111 15.55 5.56 -35.03
CA PRO A 111 16.21 6.71 -35.64
C PRO A 111 16.75 7.63 -34.54
N ALA A 112 18.03 8.00 -34.59
CA ALA A 112 18.60 8.97 -33.66
C ALA A 112 17.75 10.25 -33.66
N GLY A 113 17.08 10.54 -32.55
CA GLY A 113 16.11 11.63 -32.42
C GLY A 113 14.63 11.22 -32.46
N ALA A 114 14.29 9.93 -32.47
CA ALA A 114 12.91 9.49 -32.46
C ALA A 114 12.26 9.63 -31.08
N SER A 115 11.55 10.74 -30.89
CA SER A 115 10.54 10.98 -29.86
C SER A 115 9.30 10.04 -29.97
N ASN A 116 9.46 8.82 -30.50
CA ASN A 116 8.37 7.97 -30.99
C ASN A 116 8.03 6.77 -30.08
N SER A 117 8.84 6.49 -29.07
CA SER A 117 8.52 5.51 -28.02
C SER A 117 7.94 6.24 -26.81
N TYR A 118 6.64 6.05 -26.55
CA TYR A 118 5.93 6.72 -25.47
C TYR A 118 4.86 5.81 -24.86
N ALA A 119 4.47 6.10 -23.63
CA ALA A 119 3.32 5.50 -22.97
C ALA A 119 2.30 6.59 -22.66
N ASP A 120 1.05 6.38 -23.06
CA ASP A 120 -0.08 7.22 -22.64
C ASP A 120 -0.86 6.43 -21.58
N TYR A 121 -0.94 6.95 -20.35
CA TYR A 121 -1.74 6.33 -19.29
C TYR A 121 -2.88 7.22 -18.83
N THR A 122 -3.98 6.60 -18.41
CA THR A 122 -5.16 7.25 -17.85
C THR A 122 -5.51 6.66 -16.49
N LEU A 123 -5.78 7.53 -15.53
CA LEU A 123 -6.23 7.17 -14.18
C LEU A 123 -7.73 7.39 -14.06
N THR A 124 -8.46 6.41 -13.53
CA THR A 124 -9.90 6.53 -13.26
C THR A 124 -10.21 5.99 -11.87
N LEU A 125 -10.86 6.79 -11.03
CA LEU A 125 -11.45 6.29 -9.79
C LEU A 125 -12.75 5.56 -10.12
N ASN A 126 -12.84 4.28 -9.78
CA ASN A 126 -14.06 3.51 -9.91
C ASN A 126 -14.81 3.50 -8.58
N GLU A 127 -15.82 4.37 -8.47
CA GLU A 127 -16.75 4.42 -7.34
C GLU A 127 -17.99 3.51 -7.58
N ASN A 128 -18.08 2.86 -8.75
CA ASN A 128 -19.31 2.22 -9.20
C ASN A 128 -19.51 0.86 -8.51
N THR A 129 -20.40 0.88 -7.52
CA THR A 129 -20.82 -0.20 -6.62
C THR A 129 -21.80 -1.19 -7.27
N THR A 130 -21.57 -1.60 -8.51
CA THR A 130 -22.35 -2.71 -9.09
C THR A 130 -21.82 -4.05 -8.56
N GLN A 131 -22.35 -4.42 -7.40
CA GLN A 131 -22.37 -5.75 -6.76
C GLN A 131 -21.02 -6.49 -6.62
N THR A 132 -20.64 -6.72 -5.35
CA THR A 132 -19.67 -7.71 -4.84
C THR A 132 -18.20 -7.30 -4.62
N ILE A 133 -17.74 -6.09 -4.96
CA ILE A 133 -16.37 -5.65 -4.57
C ILE A 133 -16.43 -4.42 -3.65
N PRO A 134 -16.22 -4.56 -2.33
CA PRO A 134 -16.63 -3.55 -1.33
C PRO A 134 -15.78 -2.28 -1.18
N ARG A 135 -14.85 -1.95 -2.09
CA ARG A 135 -13.85 -0.88 -1.84
C ARG A 135 -13.55 -0.06 -3.10
N PRO A 136 -13.18 1.23 -2.99
CA PRO A 136 -12.81 2.04 -4.16
C PRO A 136 -11.53 1.50 -4.78
N TYR A 137 -11.57 1.25 -6.10
CA TYR A 137 -10.40 0.88 -6.89
C TYR A 137 -10.00 2.04 -7.79
N TYR A 138 -8.70 2.22 -7.96
CA TYR A 138 -8.14 3.04 -9.02
C TYR A 138 -7.81 2.15 -10.21
N CYS A 139 -8.40 2.44 -11.36
CA CYS A 139 -8.08 1.78 -12.61
C CYS A 139 -7.05 2.63 -13.36
N ILE A 140 -5.93 2.00 -13.73
CA ILE A 140 -4.86 2.61 -14.52
C ILE A 140 -4.81 1.86 -15.85
N VAL A 141 -5.15 2.54 -16.94
CA VAL A 141 -5.01 1.99 -18.29
C VAL A 141 -3.81 2.67 -18.94
N SER A 142 -2.82 1.90 -19.36
CA SER A 142 -1.58 2.39 -19.98
C SER A 142 -1.40 1.78 -21.36
N VAL A 143 -1.16 2.62 -22.37
CA VAL A 143 -0.90 2.22 -23.75
C VAL A 143 0.53 2.58 -24.12
N GLY A 144 1.40 1.57 -24.20
CA GLY A 144 2.77 1.69 -24.69
C GLY A 144 2.81 1.64 -26.20
N THR A 145 3.43 2.64 -26.83
CA THR A 145 3.57 2.77 -28.29
C THR A 145 5.04 2.89 -28.65
N VAL A 146 5.53 2.03 -29.54
CA VAL A 146 6.93 2.02 -30.01
C VAL A 146 6.98 1.99 -31.52
N GLY A 147 7.90 2.74 -32.12
CA GLY A 147 8.14 2.72 -33.56
C GLY A 147 8.81 1.41 -34.02
N LEU A 148 8.30 0.77 -35.07
CA LEU A 148 8.91 -0.44 -35.64
C LEU A 148 10.21 -0.09 -36.41
N PRO A 149 11.37 -0.69 -36.06
CA PRO A 149 12.61 -0.50 -36.81
C PRO A 149 12.53 -1.16 -38.20
N GLY A 150 12.73 -0.40 -39.29
CA GLY A 150 12.85 -0.96 -40.65
C GLY A 150 12.36 -0.07 -41.80
N GLY A 151 12.59 -0.53 -43.04
CA GLY A 151 12.16 0.11 -44.28
C GLY A 151 10.68 -0.15 -44.65
N LYS A 152 10.23 0.31 -45.82
CA LYS A 152 8.82 0.29 -46.28
C LYS A 152 8.17 -1.09 -46.46
N SER A 153 8.78 -2.23 -46.12
CA SER A 153 8.16 -3.56 -46.17
C SER A 153 8.41 -4.36 -44.89
N LEU A 154 7.38 -5.03 -44.36
CA LEU A 154 7.45 -5.89 -43.17
C LEU A 154 7.50 -7.39 -43.53
N SER A 155 7.41 -7.70 -44.82
CA SER A 155 7.55 -9.02 -45.41
C SER A 155 8.05 -8.85 -46.86
N MET A 156 8.78 -9.83 -47.38
CA MET A 156 9.05 -9.93 -48.83
C MET A 156 7.84 -10.47 -49.60
N ASP A 157 6.75 -10.81 -48.91
CA ASP A 157 5.49 -11.18 -49.52
C ASP A 157 4.86 -9.97 -50.22
N SER A 158 4.75 -10.10 -51.54
CA SER A 158 4.10 -9.12 -52.40
C SER A 158 2.64 -8.87 -52.00
N ALA A 159 1.93 -9.85 -51.44
CA ALA A 159 0.54 -9.69 -51.03
C ALA A 159 0.39 -8.76 -49.81
N ASP A 160 1.24 -8.94 -48.79
CA ASP A 160 1.25 -8.08 -47.59
C ASP A 160 1.71 -6.65 -47.92
N ALA A 161 2.67 -6.52 -48.85
CA ALA A 161 3.11 -5.21 -49.35
C ALA A 161 2.01 -4.46 -50.11
N VAL A 162 1.14 -5.15 -50.85
CA VAL A 162 0.01 -4.56 -51.60
C VAL A 162 -1.13 -4.16 -50.67
N LEU A 163 -1.52 -5.01 -49.72
CA LEU A 163 -2.55 -4.69 -48.70
C LEU A 163 -2.21 -3.43 -47.90
N ARG A 164 -0.92 -3.19 -47.62
CA ARG A 164 -0.46 -2.03 -46.85
C ARG A 164 -0.21 -0.77 -47.68
N LYS A 165 -0.06 -0.87 -49.01
CA LYS A 165 -0.04 0.28 -49.93
C LYS A 165 -1.42 0.94 -50.07
N LEU A 166 -2.48 0.23 -49.70
CA LEU A 166 -3.85 0.76 -49.63
C LEU A 166 -4.12 1.61 -48.37
N ASN A 167 -3.10 1.90 -47.56
CA ASN A 167 -3.25 2.73 -46.36
C ASN A 167 -3.16 4.23 -46.72
N LEU A 168 -4.28 4.95 -46.59
CA LEU A 168 -4.46 6.34 -47.03
C LEU A 168 -3.89 7.40 -46.07
N ARG A 169 -3.19 7.00 -45.00
CA ARG A 169 -2.50 7.90 -44.07
C ARG A 169 -1.02 7.54 -43.99
N THR A 170 -0.16 8.54 -43.83
CA THR A 170 1.28 8.37 -43.53
C THR A 170 1.41 7.68 -42.19
N ALA A 171 1.31 6.35 -42.18
CA ALA A 171 1.34 5.57 -40.95
C ALA A 171 2.80 5.40 -40.51
N THR A 172 3.21 6.17 -39.49
CA THR A 172 4.35 5.80 -38.66
C THR A 172 4.05 4.40 -38.11
N ARG A 173 4.87 3.42 -38.46
CA ARG A 173 4.63 2.03 -38.07
C ARG A 173 4.91 1.90 -36.59
N THR A 174 3.90 1.56 -35.82
CA THR A 174 4.03 1.40 -34.38
C THR A 174 3.55 0.02 -33.94
N ALA A 175 4.22 -0.53 -32.93
CA ALA A 175 3.71 -1.59 -32.10
C ALA A 175 3.05 -0.94 -30.88
N THR A 176 1.88 -1.44 -30.48
CA THR A 176 1.13 -0.93 -29.32
C THR A 176 0.77 -2.07 -28.39
N ARG A 177 0.91 -1.83 -27.08
CA ARG A 177 0.42 -2.72 -26.01
C ARG A 177 -0.41 -1.93 -25.02
N THR A 178 -1.48 -2.54 -24.53
CA THR A 178 -2.34 -1.94 -23.51
C THR A 178 -2.32 -2.79 -22.27
N ILE A 179 -2.12 -2.17 -21.11
CA ILE A 179 -2.19 -2.79 -19.80
C ILE A 179 -3.27 -2.08 -19.00
N GLU A 180 -4.10 -2.84 -18.31
CA GLU A 180 -5.08 -2.34 -17.36
C GLU A 180 -4.74 -2.90 -15.98
N ALA A 181 -4.37 -2.02 -15.05
CA ALA A 181 -4.04 -2.35 -13.68
C ALA A 181 -5.10 -1.79 -12.74
N TRP A 182 -5.63 -2.65 -11.88
CA TRP A 182 -6.55 -2.27 -10.81
C TRP A 182 -5.77 -2.18 -9.52
N VAL A 183 -5.89 -1.05 -8.85
CA VAL A 183 -5.09 -0.72 -7.69
C VAL A 183 -6.04 -0.42 -6.52
N ARG A 184 -5.77 -1.03 -5.37
CA ARG A 184 -6.56 -0.86 -4.14
C ARG A 184 -5.77 -0.07 -3.10
N PRO A 185 -6.43 0.78 -2.30
CA PRO A 185 -5.79 1.40 -1.15
C PRO A 185 -5.44 0.35 -0.09
N VAL A 186 -4.28 0.53 0.51
CA VAL A 186 -3.83 -0.12 1.74
C VAL A 186 -3.98 0.89 2.86
N TYR A 187 -4.61 0.47 3.95
CA TYR A 187 -4.86 1.34 5.10
C TYR A 187 -3.86 1.08 6.22
N THR A 188 -3.56 2.13 6.99
CA THR A 188 -2.64 2.06 8.14
C THR A 188 -3.08 1.08 9.23
N THR A 189 -4.35 0.70 9.23
CA THR A 189 -4.97 -0.16 10.25
C THR A 189 -5.11 -1.62 9.83
N GLN A 190 -4.44 -2.05 8.75
CA GLN A 190 -4.48 -3.45 8.31
C GLN A 190 -3.59 -4.33 9.21
N GLY A 191 -4.21 -5.19 10.01
CA GLY A 191 -3.55 -6.22 10.83
C GLY A 191 -3.25 -5.80 12.27
N PRO A 192 -3.06 -6.77 13.19
CA PRO A 192 -2.80 -6.52 14.62
C PRO A 192 -1.48 -5.80 14.87
N LEU A 193 -0.38 -6.29 14.30
CA LEU A 193 0.96 -5.82 14.61
C LEU A 193 1.85 -5.78 13.36
N LYS A 194 2.42 -4.61 13.08
CA LYS A 194 3.36 -4.39 11.99
C LYS A 194 4.61 -3.67 12.48
N THR A 195 5.80 -4.13 12.09
CA THR A 195 7.05 -3.46 12.43
C THR A 195 8.03 -3.38 11.27
N ASP A 196 8.90 -2.36 11.26
CA ASP A 196 10.03 -2.33 10.32
C ASP A 196 11.20 -3.20 10.80
N GLN A 197 11.44 -3.20 12.11
CA GLN A 197 12.49 -3.93 12.81
C GLN A 197 12.01 -5.30 13.32
N PRO A 198 12.93 -6.20 13.72
CA PRO A 198 12.58 -7.53 14.20
C PRO A 198 11.49 -7.54 15.29
N ILE A 199 10.60 -8.52 15.22
CA ILE A 199 9.61 -8.80 16.26
C ILE A 199 10.20 -9.75 17.30
N ASN A 200 10.00 -9.46 18.59
CA ASN A 200 10.40 -10.33 19.69
C ASN A 200 9.27 -10.46 20.72
N LEU A 201 8.71 -11.66 20.80
CA LEU A 201 7.58 -12.01 21.67
C LEU A 201 7.97 -13.04 22.77
N ASN A 202 9.21 -12.98 23.25
CA ASN A 202 9.73 -13.93 24.27
C ASN A 202 9.18 -13.77 25.69
N ASN A 203 8.32 -12.78 25.94
CA ASN A 203 7.76 -12.55 27.26
C ASN A 203 6.56 -13.48 27.57
N HIS A 204 6.00 -13.35 28.77
CA HIS A 204 5.05 -14.31 29.32
C HIS A 204 3.61 -14.08 28.81
N ASN A 205 2.97 -15.14 28.28
CA ASN A 205 1.54 -15.16 27.93
C ASN A 205 1.14 -14.04 26.95
N ILE A 206 1.82 -13.97 25.80
CA ILE A 206 1.45 -13.08 24.71
C ILE A 206 0.47 -13.81 23.79
N PHE A 207 -0.64 -13.16 23.45
CA PHE A 207 -1.63 -13.69 22.51
C PHE A 207 -1.94 -12.68 21.42
N VAL A 208 -2.06 -13.15 20.18
CA VAL A 208 -2.49 -12.34 19.04
C VAL A 208 -3.59 -13.08 18.28
N ASP A 209 -4.77 -12.47 18.19
CA ASP A 209 -5.91 -13.00 17.46
C ASP A 209 -6.70 -11.90 16.73
N SER A 210 -7.85 -12.29 16.15
CA SER A 210 -8.77 -11.36 15.51
C SER A 210 -10.22 -11.73 15.79
N PHE A 211 -11.08 -10.71 15.70
CA PHE A 211 -12.53 -10.78 15.75
C PHE A 211 -13.11 -9.77 14.77
N ASN A 212 -14.43 -9.77 14.54
CA ASN A 212 -15.05 -8.77 13.67
C ASN A 212 -16.21 -8.08 14.38
N SER A 213 -16.02 -6.81 14.77
CA SER A 213 -17.02 -6.04 15.52
C SER A 213 -18.30 -5.72 14.73
N ALA A 214 -18.27 -5.87 13.40
CA ALA A 214 -19.43 -5.68 12.53
C ALA A 214 -20.24 -6.98 12.35
N ASP A 215 -19.69 -8.13 12.72
CA ASP A 215 -20.32 -9.44 12.56
C ASP A 215 -20.72 -10.02 13.93
N PRO A 216 -22.01 -10.13 14.25
CA PRO A 216 -22.50 -10.69 15.52
C PRO A 216 -22.16 -12.18 15.72
N THR A 217 -21.75 -12.89 14.67
CA THR A 217 -21.25 -14.26 14.81
C THR A 217 -19.78 -14.26 15.23
N ARG A 218 -19.02 -13.20 14.90
CA ARG A 218 -17.59 -13.09 15.17
C ARG A 218 -17.28 -12.03 16.24
N SER A 219 -18.27 -11.67 17.05
CA SER A 219 -18.17 -10.75 18.18
C SER A 219 -19.35 -10.89 19.13
N VAL A 220 -19.17 -10.48 20.39
CA VAL A 220 -20.25 -10.38 21.37
C VAL A 220 -20.61 -8.90 21.53
N ASN A 221 -21.74 -8.46 20.98
CA ASN A 221 -22.15 -7.05 20.96
C ASN A 221 -21.08 -6.10 20.37
N GLY A 222 -20.32 -6.57 19.37
CA GLY A 222 -19.25 -5.79 18.75
C GLY A 222 -17.93 -5.76 19.52
N LEU A 223 -17.79 -6.57 20.57
CA LEU A 223 -16.56 -6.77 21.35
C LEU A 223 -15.97 -8.16 21.07
N PRO A 224 -14.65 -8.37 21.32
CA PRO A 224 -14.04 -9.69 21.15
C PRO A 224 -14.62 -10.73 22.11
N ASP A 225 -15.05 -10.31 23.30
CA ASP A 225 -15.69 -11.18 24.29
C ASP A 225 -16.75 -10.40 25.10
N ALA A 226 -17.57 -11.11 25.86
CA ALA A 226 -18.45 -10.55 26.86
C ALA A 226 -17.66 -9.79 27.94
N LEU A 227 -18.27 -8.72 28.45
CA LEU A 227 -17.74 -7.99 29.60
C LEU A 227 -18.14 -8.71 30.90
N GLY A 228 -17.19 -8.85 31.81
CA GLY A 228 -17.39 -9.34 33.16
C GLY A 228 -18.06 -8.29 34.06
N LEU A 229 -18.32 -8.67 35.31
CA LEU A 229 -18.95 -7.80 36.32
C LEU A 229 -18.15 -6.51 36.62
N THR A 230 -16.86 -6.49 36.28
CA THR A 230 -15.95 -5.35 36.44
C THR A 230 -15.89 -4.45 35.20
N GLY A 231 -16.67 -4.74 34.15
CA GLY A 231 -16.68 -3.97 32.90
C GLY A 231 -15.47 -4.21 32.00
N HIS A 232 -14.62 -5.17 32.33
CA HIS A 232 -13.50 -5.66 31.53
C HIS A 232 -13.89 -6.90 30.73
N LEU A 233 -13.17 -7.20 29.64
CA LEU A 233 -13.34 -8.45 28.91
C LEU A 233 -13.10 -9.65 29.83
N VAL A 234 -14.00 -10.64 29.80
CA VAL A 234 -13.80 -11.88 30.56
C VAL A 234 -12.65 -12.62 29.87
N ALA A 235 -11.54 -12.86 30.56
CA ALA A 235 -10.34 -13.49 29.98
C ALA A 235 -10.53 -14.95 29.48
N ASN A 236 -11.77 -15.44 29.38
CA ASN A 236 -12.13 -16.84 29.16
C ASN A 236 -12.94 -17.11 27.89
N ILE A 237 -12.96 -16.23 26.90
CA ILE A 237 -13.26 -16.62 25.52
C ILE A 237 -12.27 -15.89 24.60
N GLY A 238 -11.03 -16.39 24.57
CA GLY A 238 -10.37 -16.49 23.26
C GLY A 238 -11.34 -17.26 22.38
N GLN A 239 -11.93 -16.60 21.39
CA GLN A 239 -12.94 -17.15 20.49
C GLN A 239 -12.31 -18.20 19.56
N PHE A 240 -11.80 -19.29 20.15
CA PHE A 240 -11.35 -20.52 19.50
C PHE A 240 -11.77 -21.80 20.22
N ASP A 241 -12.34 -21.73 21.43
CA ASP A 241 -13.03 -22.90 22.03
C ASP A 241 -14.52 -22.98 21.66
N ALA A 242 -14.97 -22.14 20.72
CA ALA A 242 -16.26 -22.31 20.06
C ALA A 242 -16.05 -23.18 18.81
N PRO A 243 -16.45 -24.46 18.81
CA PRO A 243 -16.24 -25.42 17.71
C PRO A 243 -16.96 -25.07 16.38
N ASN A 244 -17.48 -23.84 16.24
CA ASN A 244 -18.29 -23.38 15.12
C ASN A 244 -17.58 -22.33 14.23
N PHE A 245 -16.38 -21.85 14.57
CA PHE A 245 -15.68 -20.80 13.81
C PHE A 245 -14.49 -21.35 13.01
N ASN A 246 -14.79 -22.11 11.97
CA ASN A 246 -13.81 -22.63 11.02
C ASN A 246 -13.41 -21.57 9.97
N VAL A 247 -13.16 -20.33 10.40
CA VAL A 247 -12.94 -19.15 9.52
C VAL A 247 -11.48 -18.70 9.64
N PRO A 248 -10.77 -18.42 8.53
CA PRO A 248 -9.42 -17.87 8.57
C PRO A 248 -9.41 -16.54 9.33
N LEU A 249 -8.57 -16.43 10.36
CA LEU A 249 -8.39 -15.18 11.09
C LEU A 249 -7.43 -14.25 10.37
N ALA A 250 -7.74 -12.97 10.31
CA ALA A 250 -6.82 -11.94 9.83
C ALA A 250 -5.84 -11.45 10.92
N ALA A 251 -5.44 -12.33 11.84
CA ALA A 251 -4.57 -12.03 12.99
C ALA A 251 -3.08 -12.05 12.64
N ASN A 252 -2.74 -11.54 11.46
CA ASN A 252 -1.41 -11.69 10.87
C ASN A 252 -0.43 -10.68 11.48
N ILE A 253 0.67 -11.16 12.04
CA ILE A 253 1.77 -10.29 12.46
C ILE A 253 2.79 -10.18 11.34
N SER A 254 3.36 -9.00 11.14
CA SER A 254 4.26 -8.78 10.00
C SER A 254 5.43 -7.88 10.32
N THR A 255 6.58 -8.17 9.72
CA THR A 255 7.78 -7.35 9.85
C THR A 255 8.57 -7.24 8.55
N ASN A 256 9.12 -6.05 8.28
CA ASN A 256 10.07 -5.85 7.17
C ASN A 256 11.48 -6.37 7.48
N SER A 257 11.67 -6.98 8.64
CA SER A 257 12.90 -7.66 9.04
C SER A 257 12.85 -9.15 8.62
N PRO A 258 14.01 -9.76 8.30
CA PRO A 258 14.08 -11.21 8.12
C PRO A 258 13.97 -11.98 9.45
N PHE A 259 14.12 -11.29 10.58
CA PHE A 259 14.11 -11.87 11.91
C PHE A 259 12.79 -11.67 12.62
N ALA A 260 12.22 -12.75 13.15
CA ALA A 260 11.08 -12.74 14.06
C ALA A 260 11.25 -13.85 15.11
N ASN A 261 11.10 -13.51 16.38
CA ASN A 261 11.10 -14.48 17.46
C ASN A 261 9.73 -14.50 18.13
N ILE A 262 9.00 -15.60 17.95
CA ILE A 262 7.64 -15.76 18.48
C ILE A 262 7.67 -16.18 19.96
N GLY A 263 8.81 -16.65 20.46
CA GLY A 263 9.00 -17.00 21.85
C GLY A 263 7.92 -17.95 22.39
N ASN A 264 7.26 -17.54 23.47
CA ASN A 264 6.14 -18.28 24.07
C ASN A 264 4.78 -17.69 23.67
N ALA A 265 4.73 -16.79 22.69
CA ALA A 265 3.48 -16.19 22.25
C ALA A 265 2.64 -17.18 21.44
N THR A 266 1.32 -17.08 21.53
CA THR A 266 0.39 -17.77 20.65
C THR A 266 -0.12 -16.79 19.59
N VAL A 267 0.13 -17.12 18.33
CA VAL A 267 -0.30 -16.31 17.16
C VAL A 267 -1.30 -17.12 16.38
N TYR A 268 -2.55 -16.65 16.32
CA TYR A 268 -3.62 -17.37 15.64
C TYR A 268 -3.70 -17.11 14.13
N GLY A 269 -2.95 -16.12 13.63
CA GLY A 269 -2.79 -15.84 12.20
C GLY A 269 -1.42 -16.26 11.66
N ASP A 270 -1.06 -15.67 10.52
CA ASP A 270 0.23 -15.87 9.87
C ASP A 270 1.32 -14.99 10.48
N VAL A 271 2.57 -15.44 10.33
CA VAL A 271 3.77 -14.66 10.64
C VAL A 271 4.46 -14.30 9.33
N LEU A 272 4.48 -13.01 9.00
CA LEU A 272 5.06 -12.50 7.75
C LEU A 272 6.40 -11.80 8.02
N THR A 273 7.42 -12.13 7.24
CA THR A 273 8.80 -11.62 7.37
C THR A 273 9.39 -11.30 6.00
N ASN A 274 10.34 -10.36 5.96
CA ASN A 274 11.02 -9.96 4.73
C ASN A 274 12.31 -10.74 4.53
N GLY A 275 12.17 -11.93 3.94
CA GLY A 275 13.20 -12.94 3.90
C GLY A 275 13.29 -13.72 5.22
N GLY A 276 14.07 -14.78 5.20
CA GLY A 276 14.33 -15.59 6.38
C GLY A 276 14.16 -17.09 6.20
N ALA A 277 14.98 -17.86 6.90
CA ALA A 277 14.92 -19.32 6.95
C ALA A 277 14.24 -19.76 8.26
N THR A 278 13.50 -20.88 8.22
CA THR A 278 12.69 -21.35 9.36
C THR A 278 13.36 -22.41 10.23
N ASP A 279 14.48 -23.04 9.81
CA ASP A 279 15.11 -24.11 10.60
C ASP A 279 16.59 -24.44 10.22
N ALA A 280 16.99 -25.70 10.42
CA ALA A 280 17.94 -26.11 11.46
C ALA A 280 19.42 -25.99 11.06
N SER A 281 19.89 -24.76 10.81
CA SER A 281 21.29 -24.29 10.97
C SER A 281 21.44 -22.78 10.68
N GLY A 282 20.34 -22.03 10.55
CA GLY A 282 20.37 -20.59 10.27
C GLY A 282 19.00 -19.91 10.32
N ALA A 283 18.12 -20.37 11.23
CA ALA A 283 16.75 -19.88 11.33
C ALA A 283 16.70 -18.40 11.76
N THR A 284 16.04 -17.57 10.98
CA THR A 284 15.78 -16.16 11.30
C THR A 284 14.38 -15.98 11.91
N VAL A 285 13.46 -16.92 11.65
CA VAL A 285 12.18 -17.05 12.36
C VAL A 285 12.29 -18.18 13.39
N THR A 286 12.05 -17.89 14.66
CA THR A 286 12.31 -18.82 15.78
C THR A 286 11.10 -18.99 16.72
N ASN A 287 11.07 -20.13 17.42
CA ASN A 287 10.04 -20.49 18.42
C ASN A 287 8.60 -20.50 17.89
N THR A 288 8.40 -21.09 16.72
CA THR A 288 7.16 -21.02 15.95
C THR A 288 6.11 -22.07 16.32
N SER A 289 6.32 -22.87 17.38
CA SER A 289 5.44 -23.99 17.74
C SER A 289 4.00 -23.60 18.01
N ASN A 290 3.76 -22.34 18.39
CA ASN A 290 2.45 -21.81 18.79
C ASN A 290 1.82 -20.90 17.72
N VAL A 291 2.36 -20.91 16.49
CA VAL A 291 1.77 -20.24 15.33
C VAL A 291 0.72 -21.17 14.71
N GLN A 292 -0.54 -20.72 14.64
CA GLN A 292 -1.63 -21.50 14.05
C GLN A 292 -1.75 -21.31 12.52
N GLY A 293 -1.27 -20.16 12.01
CA GLY A 293 -1.19 -19.88 10.58
C GLY A 293 0.12 -20.34 9.94
N GLN A 294 0.44 -19.75 8.79
CA GLN A 294 1.65 -20.01 8.04
C GLN A 294 2.76 -19.02 8.39
N ILE A 295 4.00 -19.43 8.15
CA ILE A 295 5.15 -18.53 8.14
C ILE A 295 5.46 -18.19 6.70
N ILE A 296 5.42 -16.90 6.39
CA ILE A 296 5.59 -16.36 5.05
C ILE A 296 6.81 -15.45 5.06
N SER A 297 7.78 -15.71 4.19
CA SER A 297 9.07 -15.01 4.15
C SER A 297 9.25 -14.11 2.93
N ASP A 298 8.20 -13.89 2.14
CA ASP A 298 8.20 -12.98 0.97
C ASP A 298 7.39 -11.71 1.23
N TYR A 299 7.39 -11.23 2.48
CA TYR A 299 6.65 -10.05 2.87
C TYR A 299 7.51 -8.79 2.83
N TYR A 300 7.03 -7.75 2.17
CA TYR A 300 7.54 -6.40 2.32
C TYR A 300 6.40 -5.39 2.18
N GLU A 301 6.32 -4.45 3.10
CA GLU A 301 5.37 -3.33 3.02
C GLU A 301 6.06 -2.03 3.46
N PRO A 302 6.16 -1.02 2.58
CA PRO A 302 6.74 0.26 2.98
C PRO A 302 5.86 0.91 4.05
N LEU A 303 6.48 1.31 5.15
CA LEU A 303 5.82 2.02 6.25
C LEU A 303 6.07 3.52 6.10
N GLU A 304 5.17 4.19 5.37
CA GLU A 304 5.29 5.61 5.06
C GLU A 304 5.32 6.51 6.31
N PRO A 305 6.29 7.44 6.42
CA PRO A 305 6.39 8.32 7.57
C PRO A 305 5.18 9.25 7.68
N ILE A 306 4.80 9.56 8.91
CA ILE A 306 3.81 10.60 9.17
C ILE A 306 4.52 11.93 9.34
N TYR A 307 4.09 12.94 8.59
CA TYR A 307 4.55 14.32 8.74
C TYR A 307 3.60 15.13 9.62
N ALA A 308 4.14 16.21 10.21
CA ALA A 308 3.35 17.15 11.00
C ALA A 308 2.22 17.77 10.17
N PRO A 309 0.96 17.75 10.64
CA PRO A 309 -0.16 18.38 9.95
C PRO A 309 0.09 19.88 9.74
N GLN A 310 -0.27 20.40 8.56
CA GLN A 310 -0.20 21.82 8.23
C GLN A 310 -1.63 22.38 8.19
N TRP A 311 -2.13 22.81 9.36
CA TRP A 311 -3.48 23.34 9.50
C TRP A 311 -3.49 24.86 9.49
N SER A 312 -4.31 25.47 8.65
CA SER A 312 -4.55 26.92 8.63
C SER A 312 -5.62 27.36 9.63
N ASP A 313 -6.46 26.43 10.08
CA ASP A 313 -7.68 26.66 10.87
C ASP A 313 -7.63 26.03 12.28
N ALA A 314 -6.46 25.59 12.73
CA ALA A 314 -6.31 24.98 14.04
C ALA A 314 -6.36 25.99 15.19
N THR A 315 -7.05 25.63 16.27
CA THR A 315 -6.97 26.37 17.53
C THR A 315 -5.67 26.02 18.24
N ILE A 316 -4.75 27.00 18.32
CA ILE A 316 -3.43 26.83 18.93
C ILE A 316 -3.48 27.14 20.43
N SER A 317 -2.92 26.27 21.26
CA SER A 317 -2.73 26.49 22.69
C SER A 317 -1.29 26.20 23.14
N ASN A 318 -0.89 26.75 24.28
CA ASN A 318 0.34 26.34 24.97
C ASN A 318 0.22 24.92 25.54
N SER A 319 1.29 24.45 26.21
CA SER A 319 1.31 23.18 26.93
C SER A 319 0.09 23.02 27.87
N VAL A 320 -0.46 21.81 27.94
CA VAL A 320 -1.62 21.47 28.75
C VAL A 320 -1.20 20.61 29.93
N ASN A 321 -1.38 21.14 31.14
CA ASN A 321 -1.05 20.49 32.41
C ASN A 321 -2.23 20.43 33.39
N ASN A 322 -3.41 20.87 32.95
CA ASN A 322 -4.65 20.90 33.72
C ASN A 322 -5.77 20.26 32.90
N SER A 323 -6.91 20.02 33.55
CA SER A 323 -8.06 19.45 32.85
C SER A 323 -8.53 20.35 31.71
N LYS A 324 -8.77 19.76 30.54
CA LYS A 324 -9.12 20.48 29.32
C LYS A 324 -10.13 19.66 28.52
N THR A 325 -11.17 20.32 28.03
CA THR A 325 -12.12 19.72 27.09
C THR A 325 -11.87 20.24 25.69
N TYR A 326 -11.76 19.31 24.75
CA TYR A 326 -11.79 19.55 23.31
C TYR A 326 -13.14 19.12 22.77
N THR A 327 -13.73 19.94 21.91
CA THR A 327 -15.10 19.74 21.41
C THR A 327 -15.10 19.54 19.90
N GLY A 328 -15.89 18.58 19.42
CA GLY A 328 -15.88 18.17 18.02
C GLY A 328 -16.58 19.09 17.02
N GLY A 329 -16.31 18.81 15.75
CA GLY A 329 -17.04 19.28 14.56
C GLY A 329 -17.63 18.09 13.81
N THR A 330 -18.03 18.29 12.56
CA THR A 330 -18.65 17.23 11.73
C THR A 330 -17.58 16.36 11.06
N ALA A 331 -17.97 15.20 10.51
CA ALA A 331 -17.06 14.32 9.77
C ALA A 331 -16.35 15.02 8.59
N THR A 332 -17.06 15.92 7.91
CA THR A 332 -16.55 16.68 6.75
C THR A 332 -15.78 17.94 7.13
N SER A 333 -15.91 18.40 8.38
CA SER A 333 -15.26 19.59 8.91
C SER A 333 -14.93 19.36 10.38
N PRO A 334 -13.94 18.50 10.69
CA PRO A 334 -13.53 18.23 12.06
C PRO A 334 -12.94 19.48 12.70
N VAL A 335 -13.07 19.60 14.03
CA VAL A 335 -12.39 20.69 14.76
C VAL A 335 -10.95 20.29 15.05
N ARG A 336 -10.02 21.19 14.70
CA ARG A 336 -8.57 20.98 14.84
C ARG A 336 -7.99 21.76 16.00
N TYR A 337 -7.21 21.09 16.82
CA TYR A 337 -6.50 21.67 17.96
C TYR A 337 -5.01 21.40 17.87
N GLN A 338 -4.19 22.42 18.10
CA GLN A 338 -2.73 22.29 18.10
C GLN A 338 -2.15 22.72 19.45
N VAL A 339 -1.36 21.85 20.07
CA VAL A 339 -0.67 22.13 21.34
C VAL A 339 0.80 22.43 21.05
N GLY A 340 1.16 23.69 21.20
CA GLY A 340 2.46 24.27 20.86
C GLY A 340 2.60 24.60 19.38
N THR A 341 3.80 25.03 19.01
CA THR A 341 4.18 25.37 17.64
C THR A 341 5.59 24.83 17.37
N PRO A 342 6.03 24.74 16.10
CA PRO A 342 7.41 24.38 15.80
C PRO A 342 8.45 25.29 16.49
N ALA A 343 8.10 26.55 16.79
CA ALA A 343 8.96 27.50 17.50
C ALA A 343 8.88 27.38 19.04
N SER A 344 7.81 26.78 19.57
CA SER A 344 7.59 26.62 21.01
C SER A 344 6.86 25.32 21.27
N ILE A 345 7.64 24.28 21.58
CA ILE A 345 7.15 22.92 21.78
C ILE A 345 6.14 22.88 22.93
N GLY A 346 4.94 22.37 22.63
CA GLY A 346 3.84 22.21 23.56
C GLY A 346 3.65 20.75 23.94
N ASN A 347 3.62 20.49 25.25
CA ASN A 347 3.42 19.16 25.81
C ASN A 347 2.03 19.04 26.43
N ILE A 348 1.47 17.83 26.43
CA ILE A 348 0.33 17.48 27.27
C ILE A 348 0.84 16.57 28.38
N LYS A 349 0.79 17.03 29.63
CA LYS A 349 1.27 16.29 30.81
C LYS A 349 0.18 16.26 31.87
N LEU A 350 -0.50 15.13 31.98
CA LEU A 350 -1.63 14.95 32.89
C LEU A 350 -1.23 14.08 34.08
N SER A 351 -1.55 14.54 35.28
CA SER A 351 -1.33 13.81 36.54
C SER A 351 -2.24 14.34 37.64
N GLY A 352 -2.47 13.57 38.70
CA GLY A 352 -3.24 14.03 39.86
C GLY A 352 -4.74 14.19 39.55
N GLY A 353 -5.30 13.25 38.78
CA GLY A 353 -6.72 13.24 38.39
C GLY A 353 -7.10 14.27 37.32
N LYS A 354 -6.12 14.93 36.68
CA LYS A 354 -6.36 15.88 35.58
C LYS A 354 -6.67 15.13 34.29
N GLN A 355 -7.64 15.63 33.53
CA GLN A 355 -8.16 14.91 32.36
C GLN A 355 -8.20 15.78 31.11
N VAL A 356 -7.79 15.21 29.98
CA VAL A 356 -8.17 15.73 28.67
C VAL A 356 -9.40 14.97 28.21
N THR A 357 -10.50 15.68 28.00
CA THR A 357 -11.76 15.08 27.55
C THR A 357 -12.06 15.50 26.12
N PHE A 358 -12.29 14.53 25.25
CA PHE A 358 -12.81 14.71 23.91
C PHE A 358 -14.32 14.53 23.93
N GLY A 359 -15.05 15.61 23.70
CA GLY A 359 -16.51 15.66 23.79
C GLY A 359 -17.16 16.19 22.52
N PHE A 360 -18.49 16.14 22.51
CA PHE A 360 -19.26 16.73 21.42
C PHE A 360 -19.04 18.25 21.33
N GLY A 361 -19.11 18.77 20.11
CA GLY A 361 -19.38 20.17 19.85
C GLY A 361 -20.65 20.61 20.55
N THR A 362 -20.79 21.92 20.77
CA THR A 362 -22.02 22.46 21.35
C THR A 362 -22.82 23.26 20.33
N THR A 363 -24.14 23.23 20.49
CA THR A 363 -25.07 24.10 19.80
C THR A 363 -25.98 24.72 20.85
N ARG A 364 -25.96 26.06 20.97
CA ARG A 364 -26.66 26.81 22.03
C ARG A 364 -26.34 26.33 23.46
N GLY A 365 -25.10 25.88 23.69
CA GLY A 365 -24.63 25.43 25.00
C GLY A 365 -24.96 23.97 25.36
N ALA A 366 -25.68 23.23 24.51
CA ALA A 366 -25.93 21.80 24.68
C ALA A 366 -25.01 20.95 23.78
N PRO A 367 -24.60 19.73 24.21
CA PRO A 367 -23.88 18.78 23.37
C PRO A 367 -24.65 18.47 22.08
N ASP A 368 -23.96 18.52 20.95
CA ASP A 368 -24.50 18.26 19.61
C ASP A 368 -23.89 16.95 19.07
N PRO A 369 -24.67 15.85 19.04
CA PRO A 369 -24.18 14.54 18.60
C PRO A 369 -23.63 14.51 17.17
N THR A 370 -24.04 15.47 16.32
CA THR A 370 -23.53 15.59 14.93
C THR A 370 -22.12 16.16 14.85
N LYS A 371 -21.64 16.76 15.96
CA LYS A 371 -20.35 17.40 16.08
C LYS A 371 -19.40 16.55 16.92
N ASN A 372 -19.00 15.42 16.39
CA ASN A 372 -18.31 14.36 17.12
C ASN A 372 -16.93 14.01 16.54
N TYR A 373 -16.33 14.84 15.69
CA TYR A 373 -15.00 14.62 15.11
C TYR A 373 -13.97 15.66 15.57
N ILE A 374 -12.85 15.18 16.12
CA ILE A 374 -11.76 16.01 16.64
C ILE A 374 -10.42 15.54 16.09
N GLU A 375 -9.59 16.50 15.68
CA GLU A 375 -8.18 16.27 15.34
C GLU A 375 -7.29 17.05 16.32
N LEU A 376 -6.33 16.39 16.94
CA LEU A 376 -5.38 16.98 17.88
C LEU A 376 -3.96 16.78 17.38
N TYR A 377 -3.17 17.85 17.30
CA TYR A 377 -1.73 17.78 17.06
C TYR A 377 -0.96 18.27 18.28
N VAL A 378 -0.10 17.41 18.84
CA VAL A 378 0.81 17.72 19.94
C VAL A 378 2.24 17.82 19.40
N THR A 379 2.82 19.01 19.51
CA THR A 379 4.19 19.29 18.99
C THR A 379 5.30 18.69 19.85
N GLY A 380 5.01 18.36 21.13
CA GLY A 380 5.91 17.68 22.04
C GLY A 380 5.33 16.37 22.57
N ASP A 381 5.60 16.07 23.84
CA ASP A 381 5.18 14.82 24.48
C ASP A 381 3.70 14.84 24.85
N PHE A 382 3.06 13.67 24.77
CA PHE A 382 1.73 13.42 25.33
C PHE A 382 1.82 12.32 26.39
N THR A 383 1.84 12.74 27.65
CA THR A 383 2.04 11.86 28.80
C THR A 383 0.85 11.94 29.76
N THR A 384 0.34 10.78 30.14
CA THR A 384 -0.45 10.61 31.36
C THR A 384 0.34 9.85 32.41
N ARG A 385 0.27 10.31 33.66
CA ARG A 385 0.95 9.69 34.81
C ARG A 385 0.01 9.60 36.00
N GLY A 386 0.20 8.55 36.79
CA GLY A 386 -0.38 8.41 38.12
C GLY A 386 -0.41 6.95 38.55
N SER A 387 -0.96 6.71 39.75
CA SER A 387 -1.38 5.39 40.17
C SER A 387 -2.79 5.49 40.78
N GLY A 388 -3.73 4.70 40.26
CA GLY A 388 -5.09 4.56 40.80
C GLY A 388 -6.00 5.75 40.50
N THR A 389 -6.69 6.28 41.50
CA THR A 389 -7.65 7.40 41.34
C THR A 389 -7.00 8.76 41.07
N THR A 390 -5.67 8.82 41.06
CA THR A 390 -4.88 10.03 40.79
C THR A 390 -4.29 10.04 39.38
N ASP A 391 -4.65 9.08 38.55
CA ASP A 391 -4.20 9.00 37.16
C ASP A 391 -4.61 10.26 36.39
N GLY A 392 -3.64 10.85 35.69
CA GLY A 392 -4.00 11.69 34.55
C GLY A 392 -4.65 10.82 33.49
N SER A 393 -5.70 11.30 32.83
CA SER A 393 -6.37 10.48 31.83
C SER A 393 -6.77 11.25 30.58
N VAL A 394 -6.77 10.53 29.46
CA VAL A 394 -7.39 10.94 28.21
C VAL A 394 -8.73 10.24 28.12
N VAL A 395 -9.81 10.99 27.96
CA VAL A 395 -11.17 10.46 27.96
C VAL A 395 -11.85 10.79 26.64
N ILE A 396 -12.28 9.76 25.92
CA ILE A 396 -13.10 9.90 24.71
C ILE A 396 -14.53 9.57 25.09
N VAL A 397 -15.42 10.57 25.00
CA VAL A 397 -16.85 10.40 25.27
C VAL A 397 -17.46 9.48 24.21
N ASN A 398 -18.39 8.61 24.63
CA ASN A 398 -19.09 7.71 23.72
C ASN A 398 -19.78 8.50 22.58
N GLY A 399 -19.55 8.08 21.35
CA GLY A 399 -19.99 8.71 20.11
C GLY A 399 -18.96 9.66 19.47
N VAL A 400 -17.84 10.00 20.14
CA VAL A 400 -16.80 10.89 19.63
C VAL A 400 -15.68 10.12 18.94
N ASN A 401 -15.22 10.62 17.79
CA ASN A 401 -14.11 10.11 16.99
C ASN A 401 -12.93 11.07 17.07
N VAL A 402 -11.74 10.55 17.36
CA VAL A 402 -10.54 11.34 17.64
C VAL A 402 -9.36 10.87 16.81
N LYS A 403 -8.67 11.81 16.16
CA LYS A 403 -7.34 11.60 15.58
C LYS A 403 -6.31 12.39 16.35
N ILE A 404 -5.23 11.75 16.76
CA ILE A 404 -4.16 12.36 17.55
C ILE A 404 -2.84 12.22 16.79
N TYR A 405 -2.19 13.34 16.49
CA TYR A 405 -0.84 13.40 15.94
C TYR A 405 0.12 13.81 17.04
N VAL A 406 1.19 13.04 17.26
CA VAL A 406 2.18 13.32 18.31
C VAL A 406 3.59 13.32 17.73
N ALA A 407 4.33 14.40 17.97
CA ALA A 407 5.72 14.53 17.52
C ALA A 407 6.76 14.11 18.56
N GLY A 408 6.45 14.24 19.86
CA GLY A 408 7.30 13.74 20.94
C GLY A 408 6.96 12.31 21.35
N ASP A 409 7.29 11.95 22.58
CA ASP A 409 6.94 10.65 23.15
C ASP A 409 5.45 10.59 23.53
N LEU A 410 4.85 9.41 23.35
CA LEU A 410 3.52 9.11 23.86
C LEU A 410 3.62 8.14 25.02
N ASN A 411 2.99 8.46 26.13
CA ASN A 411 2.95 7.59 27.29
C ASN A 411 1.58 7.63 27.93
N PHE A 412 0.80 6.58 27.70
CA PHE A 412 -0.42 6.30 28.44
C PHE A 412 -0.15 5.15 29.40
N SER A 413 -0.10 5.49 30.69
CA SER A 413 0.16 4.55 31.79
C SER A 413 -1.03 4.49 32.75
N GLY A 414 -1.26 3.33 33.40
CA GLY A 414 -2.36 3.14 34.35
C GLY A 414 -3.73 3.14 33.65
N ASN A 415 -4.67 3.96 34.11
CA ASN A 415 -5.93 4.25 33.39
C ASN A 415 -5.79 5.48 32.48
N GLY A 416 -4.62 5.60 31.84
CA GLY A 416 -4.17 6.79 31.13
C GLY A 416 -5.00 7.16 29.91
N LEU A 417 -5.74 6.20 29.34
CA LEU A 417 -6.65 6.43 28.23
C LEU A 417 -7.91 5.60 28.40
N ILE A 418 -9.07 6.24 28.28
CA ILE A 418 -10.39 5.61 28.37
C ILE A 418 -11.16 6.00 27.12
N ASN A 419 -11.55 5.01 26.34
CA ASN A 419 -12.38 5.19 25.16
C ASN A 419 -13.76 4.59 25.38
N TYR A 420 -14.74 5.40 25.77
CA TYR A 420 -16.09 4.94 26.10
C TYR A 420 -16.90 4.46 24.89
N ASN A 421 -16.36 4.56 23.65
CA ASN A 421 -16.96 3.89 22.49
C ASN A 421 -16.76 2.37 22.53
N ASN A 422 -15.74 1.88 23.24
CA ASN A 422 -15.26 0.49 23.18
C ASN A 422 -15.07 0.00 21.73
N LYS A 423 -14.60 0.89 20.84
CA LYS A 423 -14.37 0.62 19.42
C LYS A 423 -13.05 1.19 18.98
N ALA A 424 -12.18 0.36 18.40
CA ALA A 424 -10.87 0.78 17.95
C ALA A 424 -10.92 1.84 16.83
N SER A 425 -11.95 1.85 15.98
CA SER A 425 -12.11 2.83 14.89
C SER A 425 -12.40 4.27 15.35
N SER A 426 -12.73 4.47 16.62
CA SER A 426 -13.03 5.80 17.17
C SER A 426 -11.80 6.57 17.66
N LEU A 427 -10.63 5.90 17.72
CA LEU A 427 -9.37 6.50 18.13
C LEU A 427 -8.25 6.10 17.17
N GLU A 428 -7.70 7.10 16.47
CA GLU A 428 -6.51 6.93 15.63
C GLU A 428 -5.36 7.77 16.18
N ILE A 429 -4.23 7.13 16.48
CA ILE A 429 -3.02 7.77 16.97
C ILE A 429 -1.94 7.64 15.90
N TYR A 430 -1.40 8.77 15.47
CA TYR A 430 -0.33 8.89 14.49
C TYR A 430 0.92 9.46 15.13
N GLY A 431 2.03 8.71 15.08
CA GLY A 431 3.34 9.19 15.48
C GLY A 431 4.03 9.89 14.32
N ILE A 432 4.27 11.19 14.46
CA ILE A 432 5.04 11.96 13.50
C ILE A 432 6.49 11.50 13.61
N SER A 433 7.06 11.07 12.48
CA SER A 433 8.39 10.47 12.47
C SER A 433 9.42 11.45 13.05
N PRO A 434 10.23 11.00 14.01
CA PRO A 434 11.24 11.85 14.63
C PRO A 434 12.33 12.19 13.62
N THR A 435 13.09 13.26 13.87
CA THR A 435 14.26 13.59 13.02
C THR A 435 15.29 12.46 13.11
N ASP A 436 16.01 12.20 12.01
CA ASP A 436 17.00 11.13 11.95
C ASP A 436 17.96 11.15 13.15
N GLY A 437 18.12 9.99 13.79
CA GLY A 437 18.96 9.82 14.97
C GLY A 437 18.28 10.13 16.31
N THR A 438 17.04 10.61 16.32
CA THR A 438 16.26 10.78 17.56
C THR A 438 15.31 9.60 17.78
N THR A 439 15.18 9.18 19.04
CA THR A 439 14.30 8.08 19.44
C THR A 439 12.95 8.63 19.88
N GLN A 440 11.88 8.06 19.35
CA GLN A 440 10.51 8.29 19.80
C GLN A 440 9.97 6.99 20.38
N THR A 441 9.34 7.04 21.56
CA THR A 441 8.75 5.86 22.20
C THR A 441 7.27 6.07 22.44
N PHE A 442 6.46 5.10 22.02
CA PHE A 442 5.03 5.06 22.29
C PHE A 442 4.75 3.96 23.30
N THR A 443 4.54 4.37 24.54
CA THR A 443 4.30 3.51 25.68
C THR A 443 2.81 3.45 25.98
N LEU A 444 2.22 2.27 25.82
CA LEU A 444 0.86 1.96 26.23
C LEU A 444 0.94 0.87 27.28
N THR A 445 0.75 1.25 28.53
CA THR A 445 0.83 0.33 29.67
C THR A 445 -0.31 0.56 30.63
N GLY A 446 -0.77 -0.48 31.31
CA GLY A 446 -1.84 -0.33 32.28
C GLY A 446 -2.66 -1.59 32.45
N ASN A 447 -3.64 -1.50 33.36
CA ASN A 447 -4.56 -2.59 33.69
C ASN A 447 -5.96 -2.34 33.09
N SER A 448 -6.05 -1.48 32.07
CA SER A 448 -7.29 -1.13 31.39
C SER A 448 -7.20 -1.48 29.91
N ASP A 449 -8.36 -1.81 29.33
CA ASP A 449 -8.46 -2.19 27.93
C ASP A 449 -8.24 -0.97 27.03
N PHE A 450 -7.32 -1.10 26.09
CA PHE A 450 -7.04 -0.07 25.10
C PHE A 450 -7.86 -0.32 23.83
N TYR A 451 -8.67 0.66 23.43
CA TYR A 451 -9.41 0.63 22.17
C TYR A 451 -8.92 1.76 21.26
N GLY A 452 -8.14 1.42 20.24
CA GLY A 452 -7.63 2.39 19.28
C GLY A 452 -6.63 1.81 18.30
N THR A 453 -6.23 2.60 17.31
CA THR A 453 -5.17 2.24 16.36
C THR A 453 -3.97 3.15 16.54
N VAL A 454 -2.77 2.59 16.44
CA VAL A 454 -1.50 3.32 16.53
C VAL A 454 -0.72 3.09 15.24
N TYR A 455 -0.36 4.17 14.55
CA TYR A 455 0.52 4.15 13.39
C TYR A 455 1.68 5.13 13.61
N ALA A 456 2.83 4.60 14.01
CA ALA A 456 4.01 5.37 14.36
C ALA A 456 5.29 4.69 13.79
N PRO A 457 5.50 4.72 12.47
CA PRO A 457 6.56 3.95 11.80
C PRO A 457 7.98 4.34 12.24
N GLY A 458 8.16 5.56 12.78
CA GLY A 458 9.44 6.02 13.33
C GLY A 458 9.64 5.76 14.83
N ALA A 459 8.62 5.24 15.55
CA ALA A 459 8.64 5.08 17.00
C ALA A 459 8.77 3.63 17.45
N ASP A 460 9.42 3.41 18.59
CA ASP A 460 9.42 2.13 19.28
C ASP A 460 8.14 1.97 20.10
N LEU A 461 7.37 0.91 19.81
CA LEU A 461 6.16 0.59 20.55
C LEU A 461 6.50 -0.23 21.79
N LYS A 462 6.02 0.22 22.95
CA LYS A 462 6.10 -0.51 24.21
C LYS A 462 4.68 -0.80 24.70
N LEU A 463 4.25 -2.03 24.50
CA LEU A 463 2.94 -2.51 24.92
C LEU A 463 3.15 -3.38 26.15
N ALA A 464 2.54 -3.01 27.27
CA ALA A 464 2.56 -3.87 28.45
C ALA A 464 1.20 -3.91 29.12
N GLY A 465 0.51 -5.03 28.93
CA GLY A 465 -0.68 -5.37 29.69
C GLY A 465 -0.30 -5.77 31.11
N GLY A 466 -0.95 -5.17 32.10
CA GLY A 466 -0.76 -5.50 33.51
C GLY A 466 -1.96 -6.28 34.09
N GLY A 467 -1.67 -7.29 34.90
CA GLY A 467 -2.68 -8.02 35.67
C GLY A 467 -3.61 -8.90 34.81
N SER A 468 -4.90 -8.93 35.15
CA SER A 468 -5.91 -9.79 34.53
C SER A 468 -6.85 -9.08 33.54
N SER A 469 -6.54 -7.83 33.13
CA SER A 469 -7.52 -6.94 32.46
C SER A 469 -6.94 -5.82 31.57
N GLY A 470 -5.79 -6.05 30.92
CA GLY A 470 -5.14 -5.06 30.04
C GLY A 470 -5.03 -5.55 28.60
N GLU A 471 -6.16 -5.63 27.88
CA GLU A 471 -6.18 -6.05 26.49
C GLU A 471 -5.92 -4.86 25.53
N PHE A 472 -5.29 -5.15 24.39
CA PHE A 472 -5.05 -4.18 23.31
C PHE A 472 -5.93 -4.50 22.11
N ILE A 473 -6.99 -3.73 21.93
CA ILE A 473 -7.95 -3.90 20.84
C ILE A 473 -7.66 -2.87 19.74
N GLY A 474 -7.22 -3.35 18.58
CA GLY A 474 -6.99 -2.51 17.41
C GLY A 474 -5.81 -2.95 16.54
N SER A 475 -5.11 -1.96 15.98
CA SER A 475 -4.00 -2.17 15.04
C SER A 475 -2.80 -1.33 15.47
N PHE A 476 -1.62 -1.94 15.50
CA PHE A 476 -0.39 -1.33 16.01
C PHE A 476 0.72 -1.44 14.97
N THR A 477 1.19 -0.29 14.49
CA THR A 477 2.32 -0.20 13.55
C THR A 477 3.42 0.67 14.14
N GLY A 478 4.64 0.15 14.17
CA GLY A 478 5.80 0.80 14.79
C GLY A 478 7.11 0.58 14.03
N LYS A 479 8.17 1.27 14.46
CA LYS A 479 9.54 0.92 14.06
C LYS A 479 9.91 -0.46 14.61
N SER A 480 9.75 -0.63 15.93
CA SER A 480 9.91 -1.89 16.64
C SER A 480 8.74 -2.09 17.61
N ALA A 481 8.53 -3.31 18.08
CA ALA A 481 7.51 -3.60 19.08
C ALA A 481 8.08 -4.46 20.21
N PHE A 482 7.93 -3.97 21.43
CA PHE A 482 8.30 -4.66 22.66
C PHE A 482 7.04 -4.92 23.48
N LEU A 483 6.68 -6.19 23.61
CA LEU A 483 5.54 -6.63 24.40
C LEU A 483 6.06 -7.17 25.74
N ASN A 484 5.59 -6.63 26.86
CA ASN A 484 5.99 -7.05 28.22
C ASN A 484 4.76 -7.43 29.06
N GLY A 485 4.92 -8.37 29.98
CA GLY A 485 3.82 -8.90 30.78
C GLY A 485 2.84 -9.72 29.94
N THR A 486 1.68 -10.03 30.53
CA THR A 486 0.58 -10.69 29.84
C THR A 486 -0.09 -9.69 28.90
N THR A 487 0.26 -9.77 27.61
CA THR A 487 -0.21 -8.84 26.58
C THR A 487 -1.09 -9.58 25.58
N GLN A 488 -2.32 -9.14 25.42
CA GLN A 488 -3.27 -9.69 24.46
C GLN A 488 -3.56 -8.64 23.40
N ILE A 489 -3.27 -8.93 22.14
CA ILE A 489 -3.60 -8.08 21.01
C ILE A 489 -4.78 -8.71 20.26
N ARG A 490 -5.90 -7.99 20.23
CA ARG A 490 -7.13 -8.40 19.54
C ARG A 490 -7.35 -7.49 18.34
N TYR A 491 -7.20 -8.02 17.14
CA TYR A 491 -7.44 -7.25 15.92
C TYR A 491 -8.93 -7.24 15.55
N ASP A 492 -9.50 -6.05 15.39
CA ASP A 492 -10.85 -5.90 14.83
C ASP A 492 -10.78 -5.85 13.29
N GLU A 493 -11.26 -6.89 12.63
CA GLU A 493 -11.25 -7.02 11.17
C GLU A 493 -12.07 -5.93 10.47
N ALA A 494 -13.02 -5.30 11.17
CA ALA A 494 -13.75 -4.15 10.65
C ALA A 494 -12.82 -2.95 10.35
N LEU A 495 -11.59 -2.94 10.89
CA LEU A 495 -10.57 -1.93 10.64
C LEU A 495 -9.88 -2.07 9.28
N ALA A 496 -10.01 -3.18 8.55
CA ALA A 496 -9.22 -3.44 7.35
C ALA A 496 -9.43 -2.44 6.18
N GLY A 497 -10.42 -1.54 6.30
CA GLY A 497 -10.70 -0.45 5.35
C GLY A 497 -10.89 0.94 5.98
N SER A 498 -10.43 1.14 7.22
CA SER A 498 -10.56 2.41 7.95
C SER A 498 -9.21 3.11 8.12
N GLY A 499 -9.19 4.31 8.68
CA GLY A 499 -7.96 5.05 8.92
C GLY A 499 -7.38 5.70 7.67
N ARG A 500 -6.11 6.11 7.76
CA ARG A 500 -5.41 6.77 6.66
C ARG A 500 -4.98 5.74 5.61
N ILE A 501 -5.05 6.11 4.33
CA ILE A 501 -4.43 5.33 3.25
C ILE A 501 -2.91 5.45 3.43
N ALA A 502 -2.23 4.33 3.55
CA ALA A 502 -0.78 4.25 3.70
C ALA A 502 -0.08 4.15 2.35
N SER A 503 -0.64 3.35 1.43
CA SER A 503 -0.08 3.09 0.11
C SER A 503 -1.11 2.44 -0.80
N PHE A 504 -0.71 2.11 -2.02
CA PHE A 504 -1.52 1.44 -3.02
C PHE A 504 -0.90 0.08 -3.41
N LYS A 505 -1.74 -0.95 -3.54
CA LYS A 505 -1.33 -2.29 -4.01
C LYS A 505 -2.10 -2.68 -5.27
N ILE A 506 -1.41 -3.32 -6.21
CA ILE A 506 -2.04 -3.89 -7.39
C ILE A 506 -2.95 -5.05 -6.95
N ALA A 507 -4.21 -4.99 -7.34
CA ALA A 507 -5.23 -6.00 -7.08
C ALA A 507 -5.49 -6.88 -8.30
N ALA A 508 -5.38 -6.34 -9.52
CA ALA A 508 -5.48 -7.09 -10.75
C ALA A 508 -4.64 -6.46 -11.86
N TRP A 509 -4.21 -7.29 -12.81
CA TRP A 509 -3.37 -6.90 -13.94
C TRP A 509 -3.86 -7.61 -15.21
N PHE A 510 -4.20 -6.84 -16.23
CA PHE A 510 -4.66 -7.34 -17.51
C PHE A 510 -3.79 -6.83 -18.64
N GLU A 511 -3.40 -7.75 -19.52
CA GLU A 511 -2.53 -7.46 -20.67
C GLU A 511 -3.30 -7.57 -21.98
N ASP A 512 -2.91 -6.73 -22.95
CA ASP A 512 -3.42 -6.73 -24.32
C ASP A 512 -4.94 -6.57 -24.41
N VAL A 513 -5.48 -5.67 -23.58
CA VAL A 513 -6.91 -5.36 -23.54
C VAL A 513 -7.34 -4.74 -24.87
N LYS A 514 -8.03 -5.52 -25.71
CA LYS A 514 -8.43 -5.15 -27.08
C LYS A 514 -9.52 -4.06 -27.17
N LYS A 515 -9.99 -3.50 -26.05
CA LYS A 515 -11.05 -2.49 -26.04
C LYS A 515 -10.87 -1.49 -24.91
N THR A 516 -10.77 -0.21 -25.24
CA THR A 516 -10.94 0.92 -24.31
C THR A 516 -12.44 1.07 -23.99
N GLY A 517 -13.00 0.06 -23.33
CA GLY A 517 -14.40 0.00 -22.97
C GLY A 517 -14.53 -0.68 -21.62
N THR A 518 -15.09 0.05 -20.67
CA THR A 518 -15.38 -0.33 -19.29
C THR A 518 -15.66 -1.83 -19.18
N PHE A 519 -14.74 -2.57 -18.55
CA PHE A 519 -15.00 -3.95 -18.19
C PHE A 519 -16.14 -3.98 -17.15
N THR A 520 -17.34 -4.36 -17.58
CA THR A 520 -18.45 -4.81 -16.72
C THR A 520 -18.32 -6.31 -16.38
N GLY A 521 -17.13 -6.89 -16.53
CA GLY A 521 -16.85 -8.25 -16.10
C GLY A 521 -16.74 -8.30 -14.59
N GLN A 522 -17.68 -8.96 -13.93
CA GLN A 522 -17.59 -9.24 -12.50
C GLN A 522 -16.30 -10.00 -12.20
N LEU A 523 -15.39 -9.38 -11.45
CA LEU A 523 -14.33 -10.12 -10.77
C LEU A 523 -15.01 -10.83 -9.60
N GLN A 524 -15.19 -12.15 -9.72
CA GLN A 524 -15.44 -13.00 -8.57
C GLN A 524 -14.07 -13.28 -7.94
N PHE A 525 -13.83 -12.70 -6.76
CA PHE A 525 -12.76 -13.11 -5.85
C PHE A 525 -13.30 -14.17 -4.90
#